data_AF-A0A965GLA7-F1
#
_entry.id   AF-A0A965GLA7-F1
#
_cell.length_a   1.000
_cell.length_b   1.000
_cell.length_c   1.000
_cell.angle_alpha   90.00
_cell.angle_beta   90.00
_cell.angle_gamma   90.00
#
_symmetry.space_group_name_H-M   'P 1'
#
loop_
_entity.id
_entity.type
_entity.pdbx_description
1 polymer ?
#
loop_
_entity_poly.entity_id
_entity_poly.type
_entity_poly.pdbx_seq_one_letter_code
_entity_poly.pdbx_strand_id
1 'polypeptide(L)'
;MPYRKKQSGLTLVELLVAVLLTALLAVIAWRGLDHVARSSQRVLSSTDRSQHLNQVMSQLEVDLMEAAQLRQSGQFALQMMNFPVAEGAESSWLLLQRAMTEQLSSRVFRWVRWDVRDGVLTRSLSELGQSQGLLPGLRGMEIRPIGFGVSQDLMSQPERWSGLEVLIVMQNGQRLRRVLSMRD
;
A
#
# COMPACT_ATOMS: atom_id res chain seq x y z
N MET A 1 -12.13 -7.84 -78.32
CA MET A 1 -11.29 -6.63 -78.28
C MET A 1 -10.81 -6.42 -76.83
N PRO A 2 -9.50 -6.49 -76.52
CA PRO A 2 -9.01 -6.29 -75.17
C PRO A 2 -8.72 -4.82 -74.89
N TYR A 3 -9.31 -4.26 -73.82
CA TYR A 3 -8.92 -2.95 -73.29
C TYR A 3 -7.55 -3.07 -72.62
N ARG A 4 -6.49 -2.68 -73.33
CA ARG A 4 -5.14 -2.60 -72.79
C ARG A 4 -5.09 -1.42 -71.82
N LYS A 5 -5.14 -1.67 -70.51
CA LYS A 5 -4.95 -0.63 -69.49
C LYS A 5 -3.55 -0.04 -69.67
N LYS A 6 -3.46 1.25 -70.01
CA LYS A 6 -2.20 2.00 -70.00
C LYS A 6 -1.70 2.05 -68.56
N GLN A 7 -0.51 1.51 -68.30
CA GLN A 7 0.21 1.76 -67.06
C GLN A 7 0.58 3.25 -67.04
N SER A 8 0.01 3.99 -66.09
CA SER A 8 0.44 5.35 -65.77
C SER A 8 1.82 5.28 -65.12
N GLY A 9 2.80 5.98 -65.68
CA GLY A 9 4.16 6.06 -65.14
C GLY A 9 4.16 6.77 -63.79
N LEU A 10 4.90 6.18 -62.84
CA LEU A 10 5.11 6.70 -61.49
C LEU A 10 5.76 8.08 -61.55
N THR A 11 5.07 9.12 -61.09
CA THR A 11 5.64 10.48 -61.13
C THR A 11 6.55 10.71 -59.93
N LEU A 12 7.55 11.60 -60.06
CA LEU A 12 8.40 12.03 -58.94
C LEU A 12 7.57 12.55 -57.76
N VAL A 13 6.48 13.26 -58.07
CA VAL A 13 5.55 13.81 -57.08
C VAL A 13 4.84 12.68 -56.32
N GLU A 14 4.45 11.59 -56.99
CA GLU A 14 3.84 10.41 -56.36
C GLU A 14 4.78 9.77 -55.33
N LEU A 15 6.05 9.60 -55.68
CA LEU A 15 7.06 9.07 -54.76
C LEU A 15 7.33 10.03 -53.59
N LEU A 16 7.39 11.35 -53.85
CA LEU A 16 7.59 12.35 -52.81
C LEU A 16 6.43 12.37 -51.81
N VAL A 17 5.19 12.33 -52.31
CA VAL A 17 4.00 12.25 -51.46
C VAL A 17 3.95 10.93 -50.71
N ALA A 18 4.28 9.81 -51.36
CA ALA A 18 4.34 8.50 -50.70
C ALA A 18 5.34 8.52 -49.53
N VAL A 19 6.56 8.98 -49.76
CA VAL A 19 7.59 9.07 -48.71
C VAL A 19 7.20 10.05 -47.60
N LEU A 20 6.60 11.20 -47.94
CA LEU A 20 6.11 12.16 -46.95
C LEU A 20 5.03 11.55 -46.07
N LEU A 21 4.03 10.88 -46.66
CA LEU A 21 2.97 10.21 -45.92
C LEU A 21 3.52 9.07 -45.07
N THR A 22 4.42 8.25 -45.61
CA THR A 22 5.09 7.19 -44.83
C THR A 22 5.90 7.77 -43.67
N ALA A 23 6.62 8.87 -43.89
CA ALA A 23 7.36 9.56 -42.83
C ALA A 23 6.44 10.11 -41.74
N LEU A 24 5.31 10.73 -42.11
CA LEU A 24 4.31 11.22 -41.15
C LEU A 24 3.66 10.07 -40.37
N LEU A 25 3.29 8.98 -41.04
CA LEU A 25 2.74 7.78 -40.40
C LEU A 25 3.74 7.15 -39.45
N ALA A 26 5.01 7.03 -39.84
CA ALA A 26 6.08 6.55 -38.98
C ALA A 26 6.20 7.44 -37.73
N VAL A 27 6.16 8.77 -37.91
CA VAL A 27 6.22 9.74 -36.83
C VAL A 27 5.04 9.61 -35.85
N ILE A 28 3.82 9.45 -36.36
CA ILE A 28 2.63 9.27 -35.53
C ILE A 28 2.65 7.90 -34.84
N ALA A 29 3.10 6.85 -35.52
CA ALA A 29 3.16 5.50 -34.97
C ALA A 29 4.11 5.38 -33.78
N TRP A 30 5.32 5.94 -33.86
CA TRP A 30 6.25 5.90 -32.70
C TRP A 30 5.74 6.76 -31.55
N ARG A 31 5.13 7.92 -31.83
CA ARG A 31 4.51 8.74 -30.78
C ARG A 31 3.33 8.03 -30.12
N GLY A 32 2.49 7.37 -30.90
CA GLY A 32 1.38 6.56 -30.40
C GLY A 32 1.87 5.40 -29.51
N LEU A 33 2.89 4.68 -29.98
CA LEU A 33 3.54 3.61 -29.21
C LEU A 33 4.15 4.12 -27.90
N ASP A 34 4.87 5.24 -27.96
CA ASP A 34 5.44 5.91 -26.80
C ASP A 34 4.38 6.33 -25.76
N HIS A 35 3.24 6.87 -26.23
CA HIS A 35 2.15 7.25 -25.35
C HIS A 35 1.53 6.04 -24.64
N VAL A 36 1.31 4.94 -25.36
CA VAL A 36 0.83 3.68 -24.78
C VAL A 36 1.85 3.10 -23.80
N ALA A 37 3.13 3.03 -24.17
CA ALA A 37 4.20 2.53 -23.30
C ALA A 37 4.30 3.32 -21.99
N ARG A 38 4.27 4.67 -22.07
CA ARG A 38 4.25 5.54 -20.88
C ARG A 38 2.97 5.43 -20.06
N SER A 39 1.82 5.16 -20.68
CA SER A 39 0.55 4.94 -19.98
C SER A 39 0.58 3.62 -19.22
N SER A 40 0.97 2.53 -19.90
CA SER A 40 1.13 1.21 -19.29
C SER A 40 2.11 1.23 -18.13
N GLN A 41 3.25 1.92 -18.25
CA GLN A 41 4.20 2.04 -17.16
C GLN A 41 3.62 2.75 -15.92
N ARG A 42 2.77 3.77 -16.11
CA ARG A 42 2.07 4.44 -15.01
C ARG A 42 1.04 3.52 -14.34
N VAL A 43 0.32 2.72 -15.13
CA VAL A 43 -0.64 1.74 -14.59
C VAL A 43 0.08 0.63 -13.82
N LEU A 44 1.19 0.12 -14.35
CA LEU A 44 2.00 -0.93 -13.71
C LEU A 44 2.57 -0.43 -12.38
N SER A 45 3.18 0.76 -12.34
CA SER A 45 3.72 1.34 -11.10
C SER A 45 2.63 1.65 -10.05
N SER A 46 1.45 2.10 -10.49
CA SER A 46 0.30 2.28 -9.58
C SER A 46 -0.22 0.95 -9.02
N THR A 47 -0.20 -0.11 -9.83
CA THR A 47 -0.61 -1.46 -9.43
C THR A 47 0.37 -2.03 -8.40
N ASP A 48 1.67 -1.97 -8.67
CA ASP A 48 2.73 -2.46 -7.78
C ASP A 48 2.67 -1.79 -6.41
N ARG A 49 2.53 -0.45 -6.37
CA ARG A 49 2.34 0.30 -5.12
C ARG A 49 1.10 -0.14 -4.34
N SER A 50 0.00 -0.42 -5.04
CA SER A 50 -1.25 -0.87 -4.40
C SER A 50 -1.12 -2.29 -3.85
N GLN A 51 -0.43 -3.18 -4.57
CA GLN A 51 -0.12 -4.54 -4.11
C GLN A 51 0.78 -4.50 -2.88
N HIS A 52 1.83 -3.69 -2.89
CA HIS A 52 2.73 -3.55 -1.76
C HIS A 52 1.99 -3.01 -0.52
N LEU A 53 1.15 -1.97 -0.67
CA LEU A 53 0.30 -1.50 0.43
C LEU A 53 -0.60 -2.62 0.98
N ASN A 54 -1.25 -3.40 0.11
CA ASN A 54 -2.11 -4.49 0.56
C ASN A 54 -1.32 -5.57 1.31
N GLN A 55 -0.09 -5.89 0.90
CA GLN A 55 0.79 -6.81 1.64
C GLN A 55 1.12 -6.28 3.03
N VAL A 56 1.47 -4.99 3.15
CA VAL A 56 1.76 -4.36 4.45
C VAL A 56 0.54 -4.36 5.36
N MET A 57 -0.65 -4.06 4.81
CA MET A 57 -1.91 -4.11 5.57
C MET A 57 -2.26 -5.54 6.01
N SER A 58 -2.05 -6.53 5.14
CA SER A 58 -2.23 -7.95 5.49
C SER A 58 -1.26 -8.39 6.59
N GLN A 59 -0.01 -7.92 6.56
CA GLN A 59 0.96 -8.21 7.62
C GLN A 59 0.51 -7.63 8.98
N LEU A 60 -0.07 -6.43 8.99
CA LEU A 60 -0.65 -5.84 10.20
C LEU A 60 -1.91 -6.58 10.65
N GLU A 61 -2.77 -7.01 9.71
CA GLU A 61 -3.94 -7.81 10.01
C GLU A 61 -3.58 -9.15 10.68
N VAL A 62 -2.57 -9.85 10.18
CA VAL A 62 -2.04 -11.07 10.81
C VAL A 62 -1.52 -10.81 12.22
N ASP A 63 -0.76 -9.73 12.42
CA ASP A 63 -0.27 -9.33 13.75
C ASP A 63 -1.44 -9.07 14.72
N LEU A 64 -2.52 -8.46 14.22
CA LEU A 64 -3.73 -8.20 15.01
C LEU A 64 -4.49 -9.48 15.32
N MET A 65 -4.74 -10.35 14.34
CA MET A 65 -5.46 -11.60 14.55
C MET A 65 -4.76 -12.47 15.61
N GLU A 66 -3.44 -12.56 15.55
CA GLU A 66 -2.68 -13.32 16.55
C GLU A 66 -2.64 -12.63 17.92
N ALA A 67 -2.70 -11.31 17.98
CA ALA A 67 -2.93 -10.60 19.24
C ALA A 67 -4.33 -10.90 19.81
N ALA A 68 -5.35 -11.00 18.95
CA ALA A 68 -6.72 -11.32 19.36
C ALA A 68 -6.81 -12.74 19.94
N GLN A 69 -6.06 -13.71 19.42
CA GLN A 69 -5.99 -15.06 19.99
C GLN A 69 -5.48 -15.04 21.44
N LEU A 70 -4.51 -14.18 21.76
CA LEU A 70 -4.00 -14.02 23.13
C LEU A 70 -5.02 -13.40 24.09
N ARG A 71 -6.10 -12.79 23.58
CA ARG A 71 -7.21 -12.29 24.41
C ARG A 71 -7.92 -13.44 25.11
N GLN A 72 -8.17 -14.54 24.40
CA GLN A 72 -8.85 -15.72 24.95
C GLN A 72 -8.03 -16.39 26.07
N SER A 73 -6.70 -16.25 26.04
CA SER A 73 -5.81 -16.81 27.06
C SER A 73 -5.51 -15.85 28.22
N GLY A 74 -6.09 -14.63 28.21
CA GLY A 74 -5.84 -13.60 29.22
C GLY A 74 -4.44 -12.97 29.15
N GLN A 75 -3.70 -13.18 28.05
CA GLN A 75 -2.34 -12.71 27.84
C GLN A 75 -2.29 -11.64 26.73
N PHE A 76 -3.32 -10.81 26.68
CA PHE A 76 -3.46 -9.76 25.69
C PHE A 76 -2.91 -8.43 26.20
N ALA A 77 -2.01 -7.83 25.42
CA ALA A 77 -1.50 -6.50 25.68
C ALA A 77 -1.34 -5.72 24.37
N LEU A 78 -1.88 -4.51 24.37
CA LEU A 78 -1.77 -3.57 23.27
C LEU A 78 -1.66 -2.15 23.82
N GLN A 79 -0.69 -1.41 23.30
CA GLN A 79 -0.49 0.00 23.61
C GLN A 79 -0.49 0.82 22.31
N MET A 80 -1.18 1.95 22.35
CA MET A 80 -1.15 2.94 21.28
C MET A 80 -0.83 4.29 21.91
N MET A 81 -0.08 5.09 21.19
CA MET A 81 0.21 6.45 21.60
C MET A 81 0.12 7.35 20.39
N ASN A 82 -0.68 8.39 20.53
CA ASN A 82 -0.79 9.46 19.56
C ASN A 82 0.15 10.59 19.96
N PHE A 83 0.79 11.20 18.97
CA PHE A 83 1.70 12.32 19.16
C PHE A 83 1.56 13.30 17.98
N PRO A 84 1.72 14.61 18.22
CA PRO A 84 1.69 15.59 17.17
C PRO A 84 2.93 15.45 16.27
N VAL A 85 2.74 15.68 14.98
CA VAL A 85 3.78 15.77 13.95
C VAL A 85 3.72 17.16 13.32
N ALA A 86 4.77 17.55 12.59
CA ALA A 86 4.83 18.81 11.87
C ALA A 86 3.58 19.05 11.00
N GLU A 87 3.27 20.33 10.77
CA GLU A 87 2.11 20.77 9.98
C GLU A 87 0.74 20.42 10.60
N GLY A 88 0.68 20.21 11.92
CA GLY A 88 -0.57 19.95 12.65
C GLY A 88 -1.19 18.58 12.37
N ALA A 89 -0.43 17.65 11.82
CA ALA A 89 -0.83 16.25 11.67
C ALA A 89 -0.65 15.49 12.99
N GLU A 90 -1.44 14.45 13.22
CA GLU A 90 -1.21 13.50 14.31
C GLU A 90 -0.58 12.22 13.74
N SER A 91 0.23 11.54 14.54
CA SER A 91 0.69 10.19 14.25
C SER A 91 0.62 9.32 15.47
N SER A 92 0.54 8.02 15.22
CA SER A 92 0.35 6.98 16.19
C SER A 92 1.44 5.93 16.01
N TRP A 93 1.92 5.38 17.12
CA TRP A 93 2.56 4.08 17.11
C TRP A 93 1.68 3.05 17.80
N LEU A 94 1.85 1.79 17.42
CA LEU A 94 1.14 0.64 17.95
C LEU A 94 2.15 -0.39 18.42
N LEU A 95 2.01 -0.85 19.66
CA LEU A 95 2.74 -1.98 20.22
C LEU A 95 1.71 -3.04 20.58
N LEU A 96 1.88 -4.24 20.06
CA LEU A 96 1.00 -5.37 20.36
C LEU A 96 1.82 -6.60 20.72
N GLN A 97 1.21 -7.49 21.48
CA GLN A 97 1.70 -8.82 21.75
C GLN A 97 0.99 -9.80 20.82
N ARG A 98 1.74 -10.67 20.12
CA ARG A 98 1.19 -11.73 19.26
C ARG A 98 1.72 -13.11 19.65
N ALA A 99 0.99 -14.16 19.32
CA ALA A 99 1.43 -15.55 19.49
C ALA A 99 2.61 -15.88 18.56
N MET A 100 3.51 -16.78 18.95
CA MET A 100 4.62 -17.22 18.08
C MET A 100 4.31 -18.51 17.31
N THR A 101 3.32 -19.29 17.76
CA THR A 101 2.91 -20.55 17.14
C THR A 101 1.39 -20.71 17.27
N GLU A 102 0.77 -21.38 16.29
CA GLU A 102 -0.63 -21.83 16.37
C GLU A 102 -0.89 -22.72 17.58
N GLN A 103 0.16 -23.33 18.16
CA GLN A 103 0.05 -24.22 19.30
C GLN A 103 0.26 -23.46 20.61
N LEU A 104 -0.85 -22.94 21.16
CA LEU A 104 -1.01 -22.19 22.43
C LEU A 104 -0.34 -22.84 23.67
N SER A 105 0.22 -24.03 23.55
CA SER A 105 0.80 -24.85 24.61
C SER A 105 2.17 -24.35 25.11
N SER A 106 2.95 -23.64 24.28
CA SER A 106 4.22 -23.01 24.69
C SER A 106 4.06 -21.49 24.72
N ARG A 107 4.22 -20.88 25.90
CA ARG A 107 3.91 -19.47 26.22
C ARG A 107 4.86 -18.43 25.58
N VAL A 108 5.35 -18.66 24.37
CA VAL A 108 6.22 -17.70 23.70
C VAL A 108 5.34 -16.71 22.94
N PHE A 109 5.24 -15.52 23.50
CA PHE A 109 4.63 -14.36 22.88
C PHE A 109 5.72 -13.40 22.41
N ARG A 110 5.42 -12.58 21.42
CA ARG A 110 6.36 -11.58 20.90
C ARG A 110 5.72 -10.21 20.82
N TRP A 111 6.47 -9.18 21.20
CA TRP A 111 6.04 -7.81 20.94
C TRP A 111 6.41 -7.36 19.53
N VAL A 112 5.41 -6.81 18.86
CA VAL A 112 5.54 -6.17 17.55
C VAL A 112 5.21 -4.69 17.71
N ARG A 113 6.12 -3.84 17.27
CA ARG A 113 5.94 -2.39 17.20
C ARG A 113 5.76 -1.96 15.75
N TRP A 114 4.72 -1.19 15.52
CA TRP A 114 4.43 -0.49 14.28
C TRP A 114 4.57 1.01 14.52
N ASP A 115 5.49 1.65 13.82
CA ASP A 115 5.70 3.08 13.88
C ASP A 115 6.17 3.66 12.55
N VAL A 116 5.99 4.96 12.36
CA VAL A 116 6.56 5.68 11.20
C VAL A 116 7.87 6.32 11.65
N ARG A 117 8.98 5.91 11.03
CA ARG A 117 10.32 6.44 11.29
C ARG A 117 10.87 7.03 10.01
N ASP A 118 11.29 8.29 10.03
CA ASP A 118 11.83 8.99 8.86
C ASP A 118 10.94 8.89 7.61
N GLY A 119 9.62 8.89 7.81
CA GLY A 119 8.64 8.75 6.73
C GLY A 119 8.49 7.33 6.16
N VAL A 120 8.97 6.31 6.88
CA VAL A 120 8.84 4.89 6.52
C VAL A 120 8.05 4.15 7.60
N LEU A 121 6.98 3.45 7.23
CA LEU A 121 6.27 2.55 8.13
C LEU A 121 7.17 1.38 8.41
N THR A 122 7.46 1.18 9.68
CA THR A 122 8.41 0.22 10.17
C THR A 122 7.69 -0.76 11.08
N ARG A 123 8.03 -2.04 10.91
CA ARG A 123 7.61 -3.12 11.80
C ARG A 123 8.84 -3.66 12.51
N SER A 124 8.86 -3.53 13.84
CA SER A 124 9.96 -3.98 14.69
C SER A 124 9.56 -5.11 15.61
N LEU A 125 10.42 -6.11 15.74
CA LEU A 125 10.28 -7.24 16.67
C LEU A 125 11.21 -7.01 17.86
N SER A 126 10.63 -6.71 19.03
CA SER A 126 11.39 -6.27 20.21
C SER A 126 12.48 -7.24 20.65
N GLU A 127 12.20 -8.54 20.63
CA GLU A 127 13.08 -9.60 21.14
C GLU A 127 14.30 -9.85 20.24
N LEU A 128 14.18 -9.51 18.96
CA LEU A 128 15.19 -9.83 17.96
C LEU A 128 15.99 -8.59 17.50
N GLY A 129 15.61 -7.39 17.98
CA GLY A 129 16.15 -6.12 17.48
C GLY A 129 15.95 -5.92 15.97
N GLN A 130 15.13 -6.76 15.33
CA GLN A 130 14.90 -6.74 13.89
C GLN A 130 13.82 -5.70 13.58
N SER A 131 14.16 -4.80 12.67
CA SER A 131 13.29 -3.73 12.21
C SER A 131 13.22 -3.78 10.70
N GLN A 132 12.01 -3.93 10.16
CA GLN A 132 11.75 -3.99 8.73
C GLN A 132 11.05 -2.70 8.29
N GLY A 133 11.66 -1.96 7.37
CA GLY A 133 10.99 -0.88 6.65
C GLY A 133 10.04 -1.47 5.61
N LEU A 134 8.76 -1.11 5.70
CA LEU A 134 7.69 -1.72 4.91
C LEU A 134 7.14 -0.77 3.86
N LEU A 135 6.83 0.47 4.23
CA LEU A 135 6.20 1.41 3.29
C LEU A 135 6.83 2.80 3.41
N PRO A 136 7.58 3.28 2.40
CA PRO A 136 8.15 4.63 2.43
C PRO A 136 7.15 5.70 1.97
N GLY A 137 7.51 6.98 2.17
CA GLY A 137 6.77 8.13 1.65
C GLY A 137 5.56 8.52 2.51
N LEU A 138 5.60 8.17 3.79
CA LEU A 138 4.60 8.54 4.78
C LEU A 138 4.94 9.88 5.40
N ARG A 139 3.90 10.66 5.66
CA ARG A 139 3.96 11.78 6.60
C ARG A 139 3.63 11.28 8.01
N GLY A 140 2.71 10.33 8.11
CA GLY A 140 2.24 9.80 9.39
C GLY A 140 1.27 8.64 9.22
N MET A 141 0.94 8.02 10.35
CA MET A 141 -0.07 6.97 10.45
C MET A 141 -0.89 7.25 11.69
N GLU A 142 -2.20 7.39 11.57
CA GLU A 142 -3.11 7.47 12.72
C GLU A 142 -3.76 6.10 12.92
N ILE A 143 -3.83 5.67 14.18
CA ILE A 143 -4.50 4.42 14.56
C ILE A 143 -5.62 4.75 15.54
N ARG A 144 -6.82 4.27 15.24
CA ARG A 144 -8.00 4.45 16.07
C ARG A 144 -8.62 3.10 16.41
N PRO A 145 -8.86 2.80 17.69
CA PRO A 145 -9.57 1.59 18.06
C PRO A 145 -11.04 1.68 17.65
N ILE A 146 -11.59 0.57 17.17
CA ILE A 146 -13.02 0.44 16.86
C ILE A 146 -13.71 -0.19 18.06
N GLY A 147 -14.86 0.38 18.45
CA GLY A 147 -15.64 -0.07 19.60
C GLY A 147 -15.36 0.69 20.91
N PHE A 148 -14.40 1.61 20.92
CA PHE A 148 -14.10 2.48 22.06
C PHE A 148 -14.36 3.96 21.76
N GLY A 149 -14.71 4.72 22.79
CA GLY A 149 -14.71 6.17 22.74
C GLY A 149 -13.28 6.73 22.75
N VAL A 150 -13.11 7.96 22.26
CA VAL A 150 -11.83 8.67 22.02
C VAL A 150 -10.93 8.81 23.26
N SER A 151 -11.39 8.45 24.47
CA SER A 151 -10.69 8.63 25.75
C SER A 151 -10.58 7.38 26.62
N GLN A 152 -10.95 6.20 26.13
CA GLN A 152 -10.97 4.97 26.95
C GLN A 152 -9.67 4.17 26.80
N ASP A 153 -9.11 3.74 27.94
CA ASP A 153 -7.97 2.84 28.00
C ASP A 153 -8.38 1.47 27.45
N LEU A 154 -7.76 1.05 26.33
CA LEU A 154 -8.00 -0.26 25.73
C LEU A 154 -7.74 -1.41 26.70
N MET A 155 -6.84 -1.21 27.67
CA MET A 155 -6.50 -2.23 28.66
C MET A 155 -7.61 -2.46 29.69
N SER A 156 -8.52 -1.51 29.84
CA SER A 156 -9.60 -1.58 30.85
C SER A 156 -10.76 -2.49 30.44
N GLN A 157 -11.06 -2.59 29.14
CA GLN A 157 -12.18 -3.38 28.60
C GLN A 157 -11.79 -4.02 27.26
N PRO A 158 -10.80 -4.94 27.24
CA PRO A 158 -10.28 -5.52 26.00
C PRO A 158 -11.36 -6.25 25.16
N GLU A 159 -12.42 -6.72 25.81
CA GLU A 159 -13.57 -7.41 25.18
C GLU A 159 -14.36 -6.51 24.21
N ARG A 160 -14.38 -5.19 24.42
CA ARG A 160 -15.12 -4.24 23.57
C ARG A 160 -14.39 -3.92 22.26
N TRP A 161 -13.14 -4.34 22.15
CA TRP A 161 -12.31 -4.08 21.00
C TRP A 161 -12.71 -4.97 19.82
N SER A 162 -13.22 -4.36 18.75
CA SER A 162 -13.63 -5.09 17.54
C SER A 162 -12.65 -4.96 16.37
N GLY A 163 -11.70 -4.03 16.42
CA GLY A 163 -10.79 -3.79 15.31
C GLY A 163 -9.96 -2.51 15.43
N LEU A 164 -9.12 -2.27 14.43
CA LEU A 164 -8.38 -1.03 14.26
C LEU A 164 -8.76 -0.34 12.97
N GLU A 165 -8.92 0.95 13.05
CA GLU A 165 -8.89 1.83 11.92
C GLU A 165 -7.49 2.43 11.78
N VAL A 166 -6.88 2.20 10.62
CA VAL A 166 -5.57 2.70 10.27
C VAL A 166 -5.74 3.72 9.16
N LEU A 167 -5.38 4.97 9.44
CA LEU A 167 -5.32 6.05 8.48
C LEU A 167 -3.87 6.37 8.17
N ILE A 168 -3.45 6.03 6.97
CA ILE A 168 -2.14 6.35 6.43
C ILE A 168 -2.19 7.71 5.72
N VAL A 169 -1.29 8.60 6.09
CA VAL A 169 -1.12 9.91 5.44
C VAL A 169 0.21 9.89 4.69
N MET A 170 0.14 9.96 3.36
CA MET A 170 1.31 10.02 2.48
C MET A 170 1.84 11.46 2.37
N GLN A 171 3.13 11.62 2.07
CA GLN A 171 3.76 12.94 1.87
C GLN A 171 3.17 13.73 0.69
N ASN A 172 2.62 13.03 -0.31
CA ASN A 172 1.92 13.65 -1.44
C ASN A 172 0.49 14.13 -1.09
N GLY A 173 0.09 14.09 0.19
CA GLY A 173 -1.23 14.48 0.67
C GLY A 173 -2.31 13.40 0.54
N GLN A 174 -2.01 12.28 -0.12
CA GLN A 174 -2.96 11.16 -0.23
C GLN A 174 -3.21 10.54 1.15
N ARG A 175 -4.49 10.30 1.46
CA ARG A 175 -4.93 9.64 2.70
C ARG A 175 -5.56 8.31 2.37
N LEU A 176 -5.14 7.26 3.05
CA LEU A 176 -5.59 5.89 2.84
C LEU A 176 -6.11 5.32 4.15
N ARG A 177 -7.41 5.02 4.20
CA ARG A 177 -8.08 4.47 5.37
C ARG A 177 -8.29 2.98 5.18
N ARG A 178 -7.89 2.18 6.16
CA ARG A 178 -8.16 0.74 6.23
C ARG A 178 -8.75 0.40 7.59
N VAL A 179 -9.76 -0.46 7.56
CA VAL A 179 -10.41 -0.98 8.75
C VAL A 179 -10.03 -2.45 8.84
N LEU A 180 -9.40 -2.83 9.94
CA LEU A 180 -8.96 -4.18 10.25
C LEU A 180 -9.86 -4.71 11.35
N SER A 181 -10.59 -5.79 11.07
CA SER A 181 -11.48 -6.44 12.03
C SER A 181 -10.72 -7.50 12.81
N MET A 182 -11.14 -7.74 14.05
CA MET A 182 -10.64 -8.84 14.89
C MET A 182 -11.65 -9.96 15.10
N ARG A 183 -12.74 -9.94 14.34
CA ARG A 183 -13.73 -11.02 14.35
C ARG A 183 -13.33 -12.05 13.28
N ASP A 184 -13.28 -13.31 13.70
CA ASP A 184 -13.29 -14.48 12.80
C ASP A 184 -14.63 -14.57 12.04
#